data_AF-A0A8X7RUF3-F1
#
_entry.id   AF-A0A8X7RUF3-F1
#
_cell.length_a   1.000
_cell.length_b   1.000
_cell.length_c   1.000
_cell.angle_alpha   90.00
_cell.angle_beta   90.00
_cell.angle_gamma   90.00
#
_symmetry.space_group_name_H-M   'P 1'
#
loop_
_entity.id
_entity.type
_entity.pdbx_description
1 polymer ?
#
loop_
_entity_poly.entity_id
_entity_poly.type
_entity_poly.pdbx_seq_one_letter_code
_entity_poly.pdbx_strand_id
1 'polypeptide(L)'
;MVQEKLEQMIRETQEATHQEKLREQMMRRRRRRSKSSISNTKFIVMMAMEKCSYDPRADFRESMVEMIVANKIREADELRSLLEYYLSMNPREYRSAILEIFYEVCADLFLCS
;
A
#
# COMPACT_ATOMS: atom_id res chain seq x y z
N MET A 1 -3.00 -25.10 50.36
CA MET A 1 -3.92 -26.08 49.76
C MET A 1 -3.36 -26.49 48.40
N VAL A 2 -3.26 -27.79 48.10
CA VAL A 2 -2.66 -28.28 46.84
C VAL A 2 -3.53 -27.93 45.63
N GLN A 3 -4.85 -27.92 45.83
CA GLN A 3 -5.85 -27.62 44.80
C GLN A 3 -5.76 -26.18 44.29
N GLU A 4 -5.60 -25.19 45.17
CA GLU A 4 -5.40 -23.78 44.77
C GLU A 4 -4.13 -23.57 43.95
N LYS A 5 -3.03 -24.25 44.31
CA LYS A 5 -1.78 -24.17 43.54
C LYS A 5 -1.93 -24.79 42.15
N LEU A 6 -2.72 -25.85 42.02
CA LEU A 6 -3.01 -26.47 40.73
C LEU A 6 -3.86 -25.56 39.84
N GLU A 7 -4.90 -24.96 40.39
CA GLU A 7 -5.74 -24.00 39.64
C GLU A 7 -4.97 -22.75 39.22
N GLN A 8 -4.06 -22.26 40.08
CA GLN A 8 -3.19 -21.14 39.75
C GLN A 8 -2.28 -21.48 38.57
N MET A 9 -1.66 -22.65 38.57
CA MET A 9 -0.81 -23.11 37.48
C MET A 9 -1.57 -23.27 36.16
N ILE A 10 -2.82 -23.76 36.22
CA ILE A 10 -3.69 -23.86 35.03
C ILE A 10 -3.99 -22.47 34.45
N ARG A 11 -4.33 -21.48 35.30
CA ARG A 11 -4.58 -20.11 34.85
C ARG A 11 -3.35 -19.47 34.22
N GLU A 12 -2.21 -19.55 34.89
CA GLU A 12 -0.93 -19.02 34.38
C GLU A 12 -0.54 -19.64 33.03
N THR A 13 -0.79 -20.95 32.86
CA THR A 13 -0.54 -21.67 31.60
C THR A 13 -1.46 -21.18 30.47
N GLN A 14 -2.74 -20.94 30.77
CA GLN A 14 -3.69 -20.40 29.79
C GLN A 14 -3.35 -18.97 29.37
N GLU A 15 -2.90 -18.13 30.32
CA GLU A 15 -2.46 -16.76 30.03
C GLU A 15 -1.18 -16.73 29.19
N ALA A 16 -0.20 -17.57 29.51
CA ALA A 16 1.05 -17.68 28.75
C ALA A 16 0.78 -18.08 27.29
N THR A 17 -0.08 -19.08 27.08
CA THR A 17 -0.46 -19.53 25.73
C THR A 17 -1.27 -18.49 24.97
N HIS A 18 -2.12 -17.71 25.64
CA HIS A 18 -2.83 -16.59 25.01
C HIS A 18 -1.86 -15.49 24.56
N GLN A 19 -0.90 -15.11 25.42
CA GLN A 19 0.12 -14.12 25.06
C GLN A 19 1.00 -14.59 23.90
N GLU A 20 1.37 -15.87 23.85
CA GLU A 20 2.13 -16.44 22.76
C GLU A 20 1.37 -16.36 21.43
N LYS A 21 0.08 -16.72 21.41
CA LYS A 21 -0.78 -16.58 20.23
C LYS A 21 -0.86 -15.14 19.73
N LEU A 22 -0.99 -14.16 20.64
CA LEU A 22 -1.00 -12.75 20.28
C LEU A 22 0.34 -12.32 19.64
N ARG A 23 1.48 -12.75 20.21
CA ARG A 23 2.82 -12.47 19.67
C ARG A 23 3.02 -13.10 18.30
N GLU A 24 2.63 -14.36 18.12
CA GLU A 24 2.68 -15.05 16.83
C GLU A 24 1.82 -14.35 15.78
N GLN A 25 0.61 -13.92 16.14
CA GLN A 25 -0.27 -13.20 15.23
C GLN A 25 0.35 -11.87 14.79
N MET A 26 0.95 -11.10 15.70
CA MET A 26 1.68 -9.87 15.38
C MET A 26 2.88 -10.13 14.46
N MET A 27 3.66 -11.18 14.73
CA MET A 27 4.78 -11.61 13.88
C MET A 27 4.32 -12.02 12.48
N ARG A 28 3.20 -12.75 12.37
CA ARG A 28 2.61 -13.12 11.07
C ARG A 28 2.13 -11.89 10.29
N ARG A 29 1.52 -10.90 10.96
CA ARG A 29 1.13 -9.62 10.32
C ARG A 29 2.35 -8.85 9.81
N ARG A 30 3.43 -8.77 10.59
CA ARG A 30 4.71 -8.17 10.16
C ARG A 30 5.32 -8.88 8.95
N ARG A 31 5.35 -10.22 8.94
CA ARG A 31 5.88 -11.00 7.81
C ARG A 31 5.04 -10.86 6.54
N ARG A 32 3.72 -10.66 6.65
CA ARG A 32 2.88 -10.34 5.48
C ARG A 32 3.21 -8.97 4.89
N ARG A 33 3.42 -7.95 5.75
CA ARG A 33 3.86 -6.61 5.33
C ARG A 33 5.26 -6.62 4.70
N SER A 34 6.19 -7.41 5.20
CA SER A 34 7.54 -7.49 4.62
C SER A 34 7.62 -8.35 3.37
N LYS A 35 6.73 -9.34 3.19
CA LYS A 35 6.63 -10.11 1.94
C LYS A 35 5.97 -9.31 0.81
N SER A 36 5.01 -8.41 1.12
CA SER A 36 4.47 -7.50 0.10
C SER A 36 5.52 -6.50 -0.38
N SER A 37 6.42 -6.05 0.51
CA SER A 37 7.47 -5.09 0.14
C SER A 37 8.69 -5.69 -0.57
N ILE A 38 8.94 -7.01 -0.49
CA ILE A 38 10.18 -7.63 -1.01
C ILE A 38 9.95 -8.53 -2.24
N SER A 39 8.76 -9.13 -2.41
CA SER A 39 8.57 -10.13 -3.49
C SER A 39 8.13 -9.57 -4.84
N ASN A 40 7.90 -8.27 -4.97
CA ASN A 40 7.39 -7.70 -6.22
C ASN A 40 7.81 -6.24 -6.46
N THR A 41 9.03 -5.85 -6.06
CA THR A 41 9.61 -4.60 -6.57
C THR A 41 9.96 -4.80 -8.05
N LYS A 42 8.94 -4.84 -8.92
CA LYS A 42 9.13 -4.56 -10.34
C LYS A 42 9.77 -3.18 -10.39
N PHE A 43 11.03 -3.10 -10.78
CA PHE A 43 11.68 -1.82 -11.01
C PHE A 43 11.01 -1.17 -12.22
N ILE A 44 10.09 -0.23 -11.97
CA ILE A 44 9.47 0.57 -13.02
C ILE A 44 10.45 1.70 -13.35
N VAL A 45 11.03 1.66 -14.55
CA VAL A 45 11.86 2.76 -15.07
C VAL A 45 10.92 3.80 -15.65
N MET A 46 10.79 4.94 -14.97
CA MET A 46 9.96 6.08 -15.41
C MET A 46 10.88 7.21 -15.87
N MET A 47 10.78 7.62 -17.14
CA MET A 47 11.47 8.80 -17.67
C MET A 47 10.49 9.97 -17.71
N ALA A 48 10.76 10.99 -16.91
CA ALA A 48 10.03 12.26 -16.98
C ALA A 48 10.71 13.19 -17.98
N MET A 49 9.95 13.72 -18.93
CA MET A 49 10.38 14.81 -19.80
C MET A 49 9.62 16.07 -19.38
N GLU A 50 10.31 17.21 -19.26
CA GLU A 50 9.66 18.49 -19.02
C GLU A 50 8.79 18.83 -20.23
N LYS A 51 7.47 18.70 -20.05
CA LYS A 51 6.47 19.05 -21.05
C LYS A 51 5.89 20.41 -20.63
N CYS A 52 6.11 21.44 -21.44
CA CYS A 52 5.29 22.65 -21.36
C CYS A 52 3.92 22.33 -21.97
N SER A 53 3.03 21.73 -21.17
CA SER A 53 1.70 21.35 -21.62
C SER A 53 0.70 22.50 -21.54
N TYR A 54 -0.24 22.52 -22.49
CA TYR A 54 -1.37 23.43 -22.49
C TYR A 54 -2.52 22.91 -21.59
N ASP A 55 -2.57 21.61 -21.29
CA ASP A 55 -3.55 21.01 -20.37
C ASP A 55 -2.88 19.98 -19.43
N PRO A 56 -2.30 20.45 -18.31
CA PRO A 56 -1.67 19.57 -17.32
C PRO A 56 -2.60 18.50 -16.76
N ARG A 57 -3.93 18.74 -16.69
CA ARG A 57 -4.86 17.73 -16.15
C ARG A 57 -5.00 16.55 -17.09
N ALA A 58 -5.21 16.82 -18.38
CA ALA A 58 -5.31 15.76 -19.39
C ALA A 58 -4.03 14.91 -19.43
N ASP A 59 -2.86 15.57 -19.41
CA ASP A 59 -1.56 14.91 -19.44
C ASP A 59 -1.32 14.01 -18.23
N PHE A 60 -1.65 14.47 -17.01
CA PHE A 60 -1.56 13.63 -15.83
C PHE A 60 -2.48 12.42 -15.92
N ARG A 61 -3.71 12.61 -16.42
CA ARG A 61 -4.68 11.53 -16.56
C ARG A 61 -4.19 10.46 -17.54
N GLU A 62 -3.77 10.87 -18.73
CA GLU A 62 -3.23 9.97 -19.75
C GLU A 62 -2.01 9.21 -19.21
N SER A 63 -1.05 9.93 -18.63
CA SER A 63 0.16 9.34 -18.05
C SER A 63 -0.15 8.32 -16.95
N MET A 64 -1.10 8.62 -16.04
CA MET A 64 -1.47 7.68 -14.97
C MET A 64 -2.15 6.42 -15.51
N VAL A 65 -3.04 6.57 -16.48
CA VAL A 65 -3.70 5.42 -17.14
C VAL A 65 -2.67 4.54 -17.82
N GLU A 66 -1.76 5.13 -18.60
CA GLU A 66 -0.68 4.40 -19.25
C GLU A 66 0.21 3.66 -18.23
N MET A 67 0.62 4.33 -17.15
CA MET A 67 1.46 3.71 -16.12
C MET A 67 0.77 2.54 -15.43
N ILE A 68 -0.52 2.66 -15.11
CA ILE A 68 -1.29 1.60 -14.45
C ILE A 68 -1.47 0.41 -15.40
N VAL A 69 -1.89 0.67 -16.64
CA VAL A 69 -2.20 -0.38 -17.63
C VAL A 69 -0.93 -1.09 -18.11
N ALA A 70 0.09 -0.34 -18.51
CA ALA A 70 1.32 -0.90 -19.06
C ALA A 70 2.09 -1.74 -18.03
N ASN A 71 2.15 -1.29 -16.77
CA ASN A 71 2.84 -2.00 -15.70
C ASN A 71 1.96 -3.07 -15.01
N LYS A 72 0.68 -3.17 -15.41
CA LYS A 72 -0.32 -4.07 -14.84
C LYS A 72 -0.43 -3.90 -13.32
N ILE A 73 -0.46 -2.65 -12.87
CA ILE A 73 -0.61 -2.30 -11.46
C ILE A 73 -2.02 -2.71 -11.03
N ARG A 74 -2.11 -3.55 -9.99
CA ARG A 74 -3.40 -4.06 -9.48
C ARG A 74 -3.52 -3.99 -7.97
N GLU A 75 -2.39 -3.98 -7.27
CA GLU A 75 -2.37 -3.97 -5.80
C GLU A 75 -2.38 -2.54 -5.25
N ALA A 76 -3.05 -2.34 -4.10
CA ALA A 76 -3.14 -1.04 -3.46
C ALA A 76 -1.77 -0.44 -3.07
N ASP A 77 -0.78 -1.29 -2.75
CA ASP A 77 0.57 -0.84 -2.42
C ASP A 77 1.34 -0.37 -3.68
N GLU A 78 1.11 -0.97 -4.84
CA GLU A 78 1.67 -0.52 -6.12
C GLU A 78 1.05 0.83 -6.55
N LEU A 79 -0.26 0.98 -6.39
CA LEU A 79 -0.98 2.24 -6.63
C LEU A 79 -0.48 3.36 -5.71
N ARG A 80 -0.27 3.07 -4.41
CA ARG A 80 0.30 4.05 -3.47
C ARG A 80 1.69 4.50 -3.92
N SER A 81 2.54 3.56 -4.34
CA SER A 81 3.90 3.85 -4.80
C SER A 81 3.90 4.74 -6.05
N LEU A 82 2.98 4.49 -6.99
CA LEU A 82 2.79 5.34 -8.17
C LEU A 82 2.37 6.77 -7.78
N LEU A 83 1.41 6.92 -6.87
CA LEU A 83 0.97 8.23 -6.40
C LEU A 83 2.11 8.99 -5.70
N GLU A 84 2.86 8.32 -4.82
CA GLU A 84 4.03 8.91 -4.15
C GLU A 84 5.07 9.40 -5.16
N TYR A 85 5.28 8.67 -6.26
CA TYR A 85 6.16 9.09 -7.34
C TYR A 85 5.69 10.40 -7.98
N TYR A 86 4.43 10.52 -8.41
CA TYR A 86 3.90 11.78 -8.96
C TYR A 86 4.02 12.95 -7.98
N LEU A 87 3.72 12.74 -6.70
CA LEU A 87 3.81 13.79 -5.68
C LEU A 87 5.25 14.22 -5.36
N SER A 88 6.23 13.34 -5.58
CA SER A 88 7.66 13.61 -5.37
C SER A 88 8.30 14.33 -6.56
N MET A 89 7.85 14.04 -7.78
CA MET A 89 8.40 14.59 -9.02
C MET A 89 7.81 15.97 -9.35
N ASN A 90 6.64 16.29 -8.80
CA ASN A 90 5.92 17.51 -9.15
C ASN A 90 5.91 18.54 -8.00
N PRO A 91 5.95 19.84 -8.33
CA PRO A 91 5.77 20.92 -7.37
C PRO A 91 4.48 20.82 -6.55
N ARG A 92 4.45 21.48 -5.38
CA ARG A 92 3.33 21.37 -4.43
C ARG A 92 2.00 21.88 -4.99
N GLU A 93 2.07 22.81 -5.94
CA GLU A 93 0.95 23.45 -6.62
C GLU A 93 0.10 22.43 -7.39
N TYR A 94 0.72 21.37 -7.90
CA TYR A 94 0.02 20.31 -8.64
C TYR A 94 -0.58 19.23 -7.76
N ARG A 95 -0.30 19.21 -6.44
CA ARG A 95 -0.71 18.09 -5.57
C ARG A 95 -2.22 17.87 -5.52
N SER A 96 -3.02 18.94 -5.47
CA SER A 96 -4.48 18.81 -5.46
C SER A 96 -4.98 18.16 -6.75
N ALA A 97 -4.51 18.67 -7.90
CA ALA A 97 -4.86 18.12 -9.21
C ALA A 97 -4.42 16.65 -9.36
N ILE A 98 -3.19 16.33 -8.94
CA ILE A 98 -2.67 14.96 -8.96
C ILE A 98 -3.55 14.01 -8.13
N LEU A 99 -3.95 14.41 -6.92
CA LEU A 99 -4.80 13.59 -6.06
C LEU A 99 -6.20 13.37 -6.64
N GLU A 100 -6.82 14.43 -7.18
CA GLU A 100 -8.13 14.36 -7.82
C GLU A 100 -8.10 13.44 -9.04
N ILE A 101 -7.16 13.65 -9.96
CA ILE A 101 -7.02 12.86 -11.18
C ILE A 101 -6.68 11.41 -10.85
N PHE A 102 -5.81 11.18 -9.87
CA PHE A 102 -5.48 9.82 -9.44
C PHE A 102 -6.72 9.07 -8.92
N TYR A 103 -7.57 9.74 -8.15
CA TYR A 103 -8.84 9.19 -7.70
C TYR A 103 -9.78 8.89 -8.88
N GLU A 104 -9.96 9.85 -9.81
CA GLU A 104 -10.78 9.67 -11.01
C GLU A 104 -10.32 8.47 -11.84
N VAL A 105 -9.02 8.38 -12.14
CA VAL A 105 -8.43 7.26 -12.88
C VAL A 105 -8.65 5.94 -12.16
N CYS A 106 -8.45 5.88 -10.85
CA CYS A 106 -8.69 4.65 -10.09
C CYS A 106 -10.17 4.27 -10.08
N ALA A 107 -11.08 5.23 -9.96
CA ALA A 107 -12.51 4.99 -10.01
C ALA A 107 -12.94 4.45 -11.38
N ASP A 108 -12.44 5.05 -12.45
CA ASP A 108 -12.70 4.62 -13.82
C ASP A 108 -12.17 3.20 -14.11
N LEU A 109 -10.97 2.87 -13.62
CA LEU A 109 -10.32 1.60 -13.92
C LEU A 109 -10.74 0.43 -13.01
N PHE A 110 -11.14 0.71 -11.76
CA PHE A 110 -11.32 -0.34 -10.73
C PHE A 110 -12.69 -0.31 -10.02
N LEU A 111 -13.46 0.78 -10.11
CA LEU A 111 -14.75 0.90 -9.43
C LEU A 111 -15.94 0.92 -10.40
N CYS A 112 -15.76 1.43 -11.63
CA CYS A 112 -16.80 1.47 -12.67
C CYS A 112 -16.84 0.20 -13.56
N SER A 113 -16.41 -0.95 -13.03
CA SER A 113 -16.38 -2.25 -13.73
C SER A 113 -17.44 -3.21 -13.22
#